data_AF-A0A1Y0D0W5-F1
#
_entry.id   AF-A0A1Y0D0W5-F1
#
_cell.length_a   1.000
_cell.length_b   1.000
_cell.length_c   1.000
_cell.angle_alpha   90.00
_cell.angle_beta   90.00
_cell.angle_gamma   90.00
#
_symmetry.space_group_name_H-M   'P 1'
#
loop_
_entity.id
_entity.type
_entity.pdbx_description
1 polymer ?
#
loop_
_entity_poly.entity_id
_entity_poly.type
_entity_poly.pdbx_seq_one_letter_code
_entity_poly.pdbx_strand_id
1 'polypeptide(L)'
;MTKPTPSRLNGGFTLIELMIVVAIVAILAVIALPAYQSYIKRARFSEVIAAVGPAKTAIDICVQINGTDCMAAGNNAVGYDTTTNSQKIDSGITTDYVASVAVADGASSGTWLITATATNELNDETFILLGTEENGRVIWKNDDSSTCIAANLC
;
A
#
# COMPACT_ATOMS: atom_id res chain seq x y z
N MET A 1 -3.12 76.77 0.11
CA MET A 1 -4.23 75.88 0.52
C MET A 1 -3.76 74.44 0.39
N THR A 2 -3.05 73.92 1.40
CA THR A 2 -2.52 72.55 1.40
C THR A 2 -3.52 71.63 2.11
N LYS A 3 -4.06 70.66 1.37
CA LYS A 3 -5.03 69.68 1.86
C LYS A 3 -4.33 68.68 2.79
N PRO A 4 -4.81 68.44 4.03
CA PRO A 4 -4.21 67.47 4.93
C PRO A 4 -4.40 66.05 4.38
N THR A 5 -3.32 65.29 4.29
CA THR A 5 -3.30 63.89 3.85
C THR A 5 -3.72 63.00 5.03
N PRO A 6 -4.66 62.05 4.87
CA PRO A 6 -5.07 61.18 5.97
C PRO A 6 -3.89 60.29 6.39
N SER A 7 -3.52 60.35 7.67
CA SER A 7 -2.57 59.40 8.26
C SER A 7 -3.20 58.01 8.26
N ARG A 8 -2.56 57.07 7.57
CA ARG A 8 -2.91 55.66 7.69
C ARG A 8 -2.57 55.24 9.11
N LEU A 9 -3.56 54.83 9.91
CA LEU A 9 -3.28 54.11 11.15
C LEU A 9 -2.65 52.78 10.76
N ASN A 10 -1.33 52.71 10.82
CA ASN A 10 -0.61 51.44 10.73
C ASN A 10 -0.84 50.69 12.06
N GLY A 11 -1.97 50.01 12.16
CA GLY A 11 -2.23 49.03 13.22
C GLY A 11 -1.27 47.87 13.05
N GLY A 12 -0.16 47.87 13.78
CA GLY A 12 0.77 46.74 13.84
C GLY A 12 0.16 45.59 14.63
N PHE A 13 0.51 44.37 14.25
CA PHE A 13 0.15 43.15 14.98
C PHE A 13 0.82 43.16 16.35
N THR A 14 0.08 42.86 17.42
CA THR A 14 0.62 42.86 18.77
C THR A 14 1.39 41.56 19.06
N LEU A 15 2.41 41.62 19.93
CA LEU A 15 3.12 40.41 20.37
C LEU A 15 2.19 39.42 21.07
N ILE A 16 1.14 39.92 21.74
CA ILE A 16 0.17 39.07 22.42
C ILE A 16 -0.73 38.32 21.43
N GLU A 17 -1.14 38.95 20.32
CA GLU A 17 -1.87 38.26 19.25
C GLU A 17 -1.02 37.14 18.63
N LEU A 18 0.27 37.40 18.42
CA LEU A 18 1.18 36.40 17.85
C LEU A 18 1.39 35.21 18.80
N MET A 19 1.57 35.48 20.09
CA MET A 19 1.72 34.41 21.09
C MET A 19 0.48 33.52 21.17
N ILE A 20 -0.72 34.09 21.09
CA ILE A 20 -1.97 33.30 21.12
C ILE A 20 -2.11 32.46 19.85
N VAL A 21 -1.82 33.02 18.67
CA VAL A 21 -1.88 32.27 17.41
C VAL A 21 -0.91 31.09 17.41
N VAL A 22 0.33 31.31 17.86
CA VAL A 22 1.34 30.24 17.95
C VAL A 22 0.89 29.16 18.94
N ALA A 23 0.30 29.53 20.07
CA ALA A 23 -0.22 28.56 21.05
C ALA A 23 -1.34 27.69 20.47
N ILE A 24 -2.28 28.27 19.71
CA ILE A 24 -3.36 27.52 19.06
C ILE A 24 -2.81 26.60 17.97
N VAL A 25 -1.92 27.10 17.12
CA VAL A 25 -1.29 26.29 16.06
C VAL A 25 -0.52 25.11 16.65
N ALA A 26 0.18 25.31 17.78
CA ALA A 26 0.90 24.23 18.46
C ALA A 26 -0.05 23.10 18.93
N ILE A 27 -1.21 23.45 19.49
CA ILE A 27 -2.22 22.45 19.91
C ILE A 27 -2.77 21.69 18.72
N LEU A 28 -3.13 22.41 17.64
CA LEU A 28 -3.67 21.79 16.43
C LEU A 28 -2.65 20.87 15.75
N ALA A 29 -1.37 21.27 15.73
CA ALA A 29 -0.29 20.49 15.12
C ALA A 29 -0.12 19.12 15.78
N VAL A 30 -0.26 19.01 17.11
CA VAL A 30 -0.13 17.73 17.83
C VAL A 30 -1.18 16.70 17.36
N ILE A 31 -2.38 17.14 17.01
CA ILE A 31 -3.46 16.26 16.52
C ILE A 31 -3.31 16.02 15.02
N ALA A 32 -2.96 17.05 14.25
CA ALA A 32 -2.92 17.00 12.79
C ALA A 32 -1.73 16.19 12.25
N LEU A 33 -0.54 16.30 12.86
CA LEU A 33 0.66 15.62 12.39
C LEU A 33 0.55 14.08 12.34
N PRO A 34 0.12 13.37 13.41
CA PRO A 34 0.00 11.91 13.35
C PRO A 34 -1.06 11.46 12.33
N ALA A 35 -2.18 12.19 12.23
CA ALA A 35 -3.21 11.93 11.24
C ALA A 35 -2.66 12.09 9.80
N TYR A 36 -1.92 13.17 9.53
CA TYR A 36 -1.31 13.41 8.23
C TYR A 36 -0.28 12.34 7.87
N GLN A 37 0.57 11.93 8.83
CA GLN A 37 1.52 10.84 8.62
C GLN A 37 0.81 9.52 8.25
N SER A 38 -0.29 9.19 8.93
CA SER A 38 -1.08 7.99 8.60
C SER A 38 -1.67 8.04 7.19
N TYR A 39 -2.13 9.22 6.75
CA TYR A 39 -2.64 9.44 5.40
C TYR A 39 -1.54 9.23 4.34
N ILE A 40 -0.35 9.79 4.55
CA ILE A 40 0.78 9.60 3.64
C ILE A 40 1.21 8.13 3.58
N LYS A 41 1.22 7.42 4.72
CA LYS A 41 1.52 5.98 4.73
C LYS A 41 0.51 5.17 3.92
N ARG A 42 -0.79 5.43 4.05
CA ARG A 42 -1.82 4.78 3.21
C ARG A 42 -1.65 5.08 1.73
N ALA A 43 -1.34 6.33 1.40
CA ALA A 43 -1.11 6.74 0.01
C ALA A 43 0.07 5.95 -0.59
N ARG A 44 1.17 5.80 0.13
CA ARG A 44 2.31 4.96 -0.27
C ARG A 44 1.95 3.48 -0.35
N PHE A 45 1.17 2.98 0.62
CA PHE A 45 0.74 1.58 0.65
C PHE A 45 -0.17 1.21 -0.53
N SER A 46 -0.82 2.18 -1.19
CA SER A 46 -1.58 1.92 -2.42
C SER A 46 -0.73 1.32 -3.55
N GLU A 47 0.57 1.62 -3.56
CA GLU A 47 1.52 1.02 -4.50
C GLU A 47 1.77 -0.47 -4.21
N VAL A 48 1.86 -0.83 -2.92
CA VAL A 48 1.97 -2.21 -2.46
C VAL A 48 0.75 -3.02 -2.87
N ILE A 49 -0.45 -2.43 -2.73
CA ILE A 49 -1.70 -3.05 -3.18
C ILE A 49 -1.72 -3.20 -4.71
N ALA A 50 -1.21 -2.21 -5.46
CA ALA A 50 -1.18 -2.29 -6.92
C ALA A 50 -0.17 -3.35 -7.44
N ALA A 51 0.92 -3.57 -6.70
CA ALA A 51 2.00 -4.49 -7.10
C ALA A 51 1.56 -5.95 -7.24
N VAL A 52 0.47 -6.37 -6.59
CA VAL A 52 -0.11 -7.72 -6.73
C VAL A 52 -0.85 -7.94 -8.06
N GLY A 53 -1.23 -6.86 -8.76
CA GLY A 53 -2.09 -6.90 -9.95
C GLY A 53 -1.57 -7.79 -11.09
N PRO A 54 -0.29 -7.70 -11.46
CA PRO A 54 0.31 -8.59 -12.47
C PRO A 54 0.25 -10.07 -12.07
N ALA A 55 0.53 -10.39 -10.81
CA ALA A 55 0.50 -11.75 -10.28
C ALA A 55 -0.91 -12.33 -10.31
N LYS A 56 -1.89 -11.54 -9.88
CA LYS A 56 -3.31 -11.89 -9.95
C LYS A 56 -3.75 -12.19 -11.39
N THR A 57 -3.41 -11.30 -12.32
CA THR A 57 -3.76 -11.45 -13.74
C THR A 57 -3.13 -12.70 -14.35
N ALA A 58 -1.87 -12.98 -13.99
CA ALA A 58 -1.17 -14.17 -14.46
C ALA A 58 -1.85 -15.47 -14.00
N ILE A 59 -2.25 -15.56 -12.74
CA ILE A 59 -3.00 -16.72 -12.21
C ILE A 59 -4.37 -16.82 -12.90
N ASP A 60 -5.08 -15.71 -13.08
CA ASP A 60 -6.37 -15.69 -13.78
C ASP A 60 -6.27 -16.24 -15.22
N ILE A 61 -5.20 -15.90 -15.95
CA ILE A 61 -4.93 -16.43 -17.30
C ILE A 61 -4.57 -17.90 -17.23
N CYS A 62 -3.71 -18.28 -16.29
CA CYS A 62 -3.29 -19.66 -16.16
C CYS A 62 -4.46 -20.60 -15.86
N VAL A 63 -5.38 -20.21 -14.98
CA VAL A 63 -6.54 -21.05 -14.65
C VAL A 63 -7.41 -21.34 -15.87
N GLN A 64 -7.46 -20.42 -16.84
CA GLN A 64 -8.18 -20.64 -18.09
C GLN A 64 -7.48 -21.63 -19.04
N ILE A 65 -6.16 -21.77 -18.95
CA ILE A 65 -5.36 -22.61 -19.88
C ILE A 65 -5.07 -23.98 -19.25
N ASN A 66 -4.62 -23.98 -18.00
CA ASN A 66 -4.07 -25.14 -17.30
C ASN A 66 -4.94 -25.62 -16.12
N GLY A 67 -6.09 -24.98 -15.86
CA GLY A 67 -6.90 -25.27 -14.68
C GLY A 67 -6.16 -24.91 -13.39
N THR A 68 -6.24 -25.75 -12.38
CA THR A 68 -5.63 -25.46 -11.06
C THR A 68 -4.10 -25.63 -11.02
N ASP A 69 -3.49 -26.10 -12.10
CA ASP A 69 -2.06 -26.43 -12.17
C ASP A 69 -1.16 -25.23 -12.52
N CYS A 70 -1.37 -24.10 -11.82
CA CYS A 70 -0.73 -22.83 -12.17
C CYS A 70 0.65 -22.59 -11.61
N MET A 71 1.11 -23.53 -10.80
CA MET A 71 2.28 -23.42 -9.96
C MET A 71 3.27 -24.56 -10.26
N ALA A 72 2.90 -25.51 -11.12
CA ALA A 72 3.77 -26.57 -11.60
C ALA A 72 4.86 -26.06 -12.56
N ALA A 73 5.98 -26.79 -12.55
CA ALA A 73 7.11 -26.56 -13.44
C ALA A 73 6.65 -26.65 -14.92
N GLY A 74 6.73 -25.53 -15.65
CA GLY A 74 6.36 -25.42 -17.07
C GLY A 74 5.02 -24.72 -17.34
N ASN A 75 4.07 -24.75 -16.40
CA ASN A 75 2.77 -24.07 -16.48
C ASN A 75 2.74 -22.73 -15.76
N ASN A 76 3.86 -22.42 -15.11
CA ASN A 76 3.94 -21.41 -14.10
C ASN A 76 3.42 -20.04 -14.56
N ALA A 77 2.31 -19.64 -13.93
CA ALA A 77 1.65 -18.37 -14.15
C ALA A 77 2.60 -17.18 -13.92
N VAL A 78 3.41 -17.24 -12.86
CA VAL A 78 4.21 -16.09 -12.42
C VAL A 78 5.62 -16.52 -12.08
N GLY A 79 6.61 -16.15 -12.90
CA GLY A 79 8.02 -16.65 -12.91
C GLY A 79 8.45 -17.60 -11.78
N TYR A 80 8.58 -18.89 -12.06
CA TYR A 80 8.84 -19.96 -11.10
C TYR A 80 10.32 -20.25 -11.13
N ASP A 81 10.99 -19.87 -10.05
CA ASP A 81 12.32 -20.37 -9.78
C ASP A 81 12.22 -21.83 -9.29
N THR A 82 12.40 -22.76 -10.22
CA THR A 82 12.47 -24.20 -9.97
C THR A 82 13.57 -24.60 -8.96
N THR A 83 14.55 -23.73 -8.67
CA THR A 83 15.73 -24.07 -7.87
C THR A 83 15.54 -23.87 -6.36
N THR A 84 14.62 -22.98 -5.95
CA THR A 84 14.38 -22.67 -4.53
C THR A 84 13.11 -23.30 -3.97
N ASN A 85 12.33 -24.02 -4.79
CA ASN A 85 10.98 -24.53 -4.45
C ASN A 85 10.11 -23.45 -3.77
N SER A 86 10.40 -22.19 -4.11
CA SER A 86 9.88 -20.98 -3.50
C SER A 86 9.58 -20.06 -4.66
N GLN A 87 8.30 -19.84 -4.90
CA GLN A 87 7.78 -18.98 -5.95
C GLN A 87 8.03 -17.52 -5.57
N LYS A 88 9.24 -17.08 -5.83
CA LYS A 88 9.50 -15.67 -6.01
C LYS A 88 9.15 -15.38 -7.46
N ILE A 89 8.00 -14.73 -7.68
CA ILE A 89 8.05 -13.65 -8.67
C ILE A 89 9.26 -12.87 -8.24
N ASP A 90 10.23 -12.81 -9.15
CA ASP A 90 11.50 -12.17 -8.92
C ASP A 90 11.31 -10.93 -8.06
N SER A 91 12.30 -10.71 -7.21
CA SER A 91 12.48 -9.55 -6.36
C SER A 91 12.69 -8.28 -7.21
N GLY A 92 12.00 -8.15 -8.35
CA GLY A 92 12.14 -7.16 -9.40
C GLY A 92 10.94 -6.23 -9.54
N ILE A 93 9.78 -6.53 -8.94
CA ILE A 93 8.84 -5.46 -8.55
C ILE A 93 9.30 -4.92 -7.20
N THR A 94 10.50 -4.35 -7.21
CA THR A 94 10.97 -3.51 -6.12
C THR A 94 10.77 -2.08 -6.56
N THR A 95 9.98 -1.36 -5.80
CA THR A 95 9.82 0.08 -5.96
C THR A 95 10.21 0.74 -4.64
N ASP A 96 10.00 2.05 -4.54
CA ASP A 96 10.31 2.79 -3.32
C ASP A 96 9.56 2.24 -2.11
N TYR A 97 8.39 1.60 -2.28
CA TYR A 97 7.56 1.12 -1.18
C TYR A 97 7.24 -0.37 -1.22
N VAL A 98 7.68 -1.10 -2.25
CA VAL A 98 7.48 -2.56 -2.39
C VAL A 98 8.81 -3.28 -2.24
N ALA A 99 8.95 -4.11 -1.19
CA ALA A 99 10.12 -4.97 -1.00
C ALA A 99 10.05 -6.22 -1.87
N SER A 100 8.87 -6.84 -1.95
CA SER A 100 8.69 -8.06 -2.75
C SER A 100 7.21 -8.35 -3.00
N VAL A 101 6.95 -9.08 -4.07
CA VAL A 101 5.68 -9.76 -4.30
C VAL A 101 5.98 -11.25 -4.43
N ALA A 102 5.46 -12.06 -3.52
CA ALA A 102 5.60 -13.51 -3.56
C ALA A 102 4.25 -14.15 -3.92
N VAL A 103 4.29 -15.29 -4.59
CA VAL A 103 3.12 -16.12 -4.85
C VAL A 103 3.39 -17.48 -4.23
N ALA A 104 2.38 -18.13 -3.68
CA ALA A 104 2.49 -19.48 -3.17
C ALA A 104 1.19 -20.25 -3.44
N ASP A 105 1.31 -21.57 -3.52
CA ASP A 105 0.15 -22.45 -3.39
C ASP A 105 -0.52 -22.24 -2.02
N GLY A 106 -1.84 -22.23 -2.03
CA GLY A 106 -2.64 -22.19 -0.81
C GLY A 106 -2.79 -23.57 -0.18
N ALA A 107 -3.55 -23.61 0.92
CA ALA A 107 -3.73 -24.83 1.72
C ALA A 107 -4.45 -25.97 0.97
N SER A 108 -5.02 -25.70 -0.20
CA SER A 108 -5.75 -26.67 -1.02
C SER A 108 -5.48 -26.46 -2.50
N SER A 109 -5.62 -27.53 -3.29
CA SER A 109 -5.54 -27.44 -4.75
C SER A 109 -6.51 -26.38 -5.27
N GLY A 110 -6.04 -25.55 -6.21
CA GLY A 110 -6.84 -24.44 -6.75
C GLY A 110 -6.94 -23.23 -5.83
N THR A 111 -6.07 -23.11 -4.84
CA THR A 111 -5.93 -21.89 -4.04
C THR A 111 -4.52 -21.33 -4.15
N TRP A 112 -4.40 -20.00 -4.11
CA TRP A 112 -3.12 -19.30 -4.22
C TRP A 112 -3.08 -18.11 -3.25
N LEU A 113 -1.91 -17.85 -2.67
CA LEU A 113 -1.65 -16.66 -1.88
C LEU A 113 -0.68 -15.76 -2.62
N ILE A 114 -1.07 -14.52 -2.88
CA ILE A 114 -0.17 -13.47 -3.34
C ILE A 114 0.14 -12.57 -2.14
N THR A 115 1.41 -12.47 -1.77
CA THR A 115 1.89 -11.67 -0.64
C THR A 115 2.77 -10.54 -1.15
N ALA A 116 2.28 -9.30 -1.07
CA ALA A 116 3.11 -8.12 -1.23
C ALA A 116 3.65 -7.67 0.13
N THR A 117 4.96 -7.43 0.22
CA THR A 117 5.62 -6.92 1.42
C THR A 117 6.06 -5.48 1.16
N ALA A 118 5.64 -4.57 2.01
CA ALA A 118 6.03 -3.18 1.93
C ALA A 118 7.48 -2.97 2.37
N THR A 119 8.05 -1.81 2.04
CA THR A 119 9.33 -1.34 2.57
C THR A 119 9.27 0.16 2.81
N ASN A 120 10.37 0.75 3.30
CA ASN A 120 10.58 2.19 3.47
C ASN A 120 9.42 2.93 4.16
N GLU A 121 9.52 3.06 5.49
CA GLU A 121 8.58 3.81 6.34
C GLU A 121 7.18 3.17 6.47
N LEU A 122 6.98 2.00 5.86
CA LEU A 122 5.79 1.16 5.95
C LEU A 122 5.99 -0.08 6.82
N ASN A 123 7.06 -0.14 7.64
CA ASN A 123 7.28 -1.16 8.67
C ASN A 123 7.16 -2.62 8.18
N ASP A 124 7.56 -2.91 6.94
CA ASP A 124 7.49 -4.24 6.34
C ASP A 124 6.08 -4.87 6.36
N GLU A 125 5.05 -4.03 6.39
CA GLU A 125 3.65 -4.47 6.43
C GLU A 125 3.28 -5.24 5.15
N THR A 126 2.46 -6.27 5.32
CA THR A 126 2.09 -7.20 4.25
C THR A 126 0.65 -7.00 3.81
N PHE A 127 0.43 -7.14 2.50
CA PHE A 127 -0.88 -7.25 1.88
C PHE A 127 -0.99 -8.61 1.19
N ILE A 128 -1.96 -9.42 1.63
CA ILE A 128 -2.13 -10.80 1.18
C ILE A 128 -3.48 -10.93 0.46
N LEU A 129 -3.44 -11.44 -0.76
CA LEU A 129 -4.62 -11.83 -1.53
C LEU A 129 -4.71 -13.34 -1.62
N LEU A 130 -5.87 -13.88 -1.22
CA LEU A 130 -6.25 -15.26 -1.39
C LEU A 130 -7.07 -15.40 -2.69
N GLY A 131 -6.54 -16.16 -3.64
CA GLY A 131 -7.25 -16.61 -4.83
C GLY A 131 -7.80 -18.01 -4.61
N THR A 132 -9.06 -18.24 -4.94
CA THR A 132 -9.70 -19.57 -4.93
C THR A 132 -10.36 -19.82 -6.27
N GLU A 133 -10.00 -20.91 -6.93
CA GLU A 133 -10.64 -21.35 -8.16
C GLU A 133 -12.05 -21.87 -7.87
N GLU A 134 -13.01 -21.37 -8.63
CA GLU A 134 -14.37 -21.85 -8.65
C GLU A 134 -14.90 -21.82 -10.10
N ASN A 135 -15.15 -23.01 -10.65
CA ASN A 135 -15.74 -23.22 -11.97
C ASN A 135 -14.98 -22.53 -13.12
N GLY A 136 -13.65 -22.65 -13.13
CA GLY A 136 -12.75 -22.11 -14.15
C GLY A 136 -12.44 -20.62 -13.99
N ARG A 137 -12.76 -20.02 -12.83
CA ARG A 137 -12.48 -18.61 -12.52
C ARG A 137 -11.91 -18.49 -11.12
N VAL A 138 -10.97 -17.57 -10.93
CA VAL A 138 -10.43 -17.27 -9.60
C VAL A 138 -11.25 -16.18 -8.91
N ILE A 139 -11.64 -16.44 -7.68
CA ILE A 139 -12.26 -15.49 -6.77
C ILE A 139 -11.19 -15.00 -5.82
N TRP A 140 -11.01 -13.67 -5.79
CA TRP A 140 -9.99 -13.03 -4.99
C TRP A 140 -10.59 -12.38 -3.74
N LYS A 141 -10.04 -12.70 -2.57
CA LYS A 141 -10.39 -12.11 -1.28
C LYS A 141 -9.11 -11.56 -0.64
N ASN A 142 -9.21 -10.44 0.07
CA ASN A 142 -8.15 -10.04 1.00
C ASN A 142 -8.07 -11.08 2.13
N ASP A 143 -6.86 -11.52 2.44
CA ASP A 143 -6.64 -12.44 3.53
C ASP A 143 -6.54 -11.68 4.87
N ASP A 144 -7.23 -12.18 5.89
CA ASP A 144 -7.35 -11.53 7.20
C ASP A 144 -6.04 -11.57 7.99
N SER A 145 -5.03 -12.34 7.54
CA SER A 145 -3.67 -12.34 8.10
C SER A 145 -2.78 -11.21 7.57
N SER A 146 -3.26 -10.41 6.60
CA SER A 146 -2.55 -9.22 6.12
C SER A 146 -2.26 -8.26 7.26
N THR A 147 -0.98 -8.00 7.55
CA THR A 147 -0.60 -7.17 8.70
C THR A 147 -0.99 -5.70 8.50
N CYS A 148 -1.18 -5.26 7.24
CA CYS A 148 -1.66 -3.93 6.91
C CYS A 148 -3.03 -3.57 7.51
N ILE A 149 -3.87 -4.55 7.87
CA ILE A 149 -5.18 -4.33 8.50
C ILE A 149 -5.01 -3.77 9.92
N ALA A 150 -4.15 -4.42 10.72
CA ALA A 150 -3.85 -3.96 12.08
C ALA A 150 -3.13 -2.61 12.08
N ALA A 151 -2.29 -2.37 11.07
CA ALA A 151 -1.62 -1.09 10.83
C ALA A 151 -2.55 -0.01 10.27
N ASN A 152 -3.78 -0.36 9.91
CA ASN A 152 -4.78 0.52 9.32
C ASN A 152 -4.23 1.20 8.05
N LEU A 153 -3.57 0.41 7.19
CA LEU A 153 -3.01 0.82 5.89
C LEU A 153 -3.89 0.32 4.75
N CYS A 154 -4.41 -0.89 4.93
CA CYS A 154 -5.54 -1.51 4.25
C CYS A 154 -6.61 -1.80 5.34
#